data_AF-A0A2P5N704-F1
#
_entry.id   AF-A0A2P5N704-F1
#
_cell.length_a   1.000
_cell.length_b   1.000
_cell.length_c   1.000
_cell.angle_alpha   90.00
_cell.angle_beta   90.00
_cell.angle_gamma   90.00
#
_symmetry.space_group_name_H-M   'P 1'
#
loop_
_entity.id
_entity.type
_entity.pdbx_description
1 polymer ?
#
loop_
_entity_poly.entity_id
_entity_poly.type
_entity_poly.pdbx_seq_one_letter_code
_entity_poly.pdbx_strand_id
1 'polypeptide(L)'
;MSKYLDLANVSDPSLVISEDHLAGADVYVDAKLWGLDIDPETIALPNARLSEIAMHWAKYLAADEGAISEDSPLVKKARNFKDNAELLSETLSRKSLGIVDNNEYGNVILGRA
;
A
#
# COMPACT_ATOMS: atom_id res chain seq x y z
N MET A 1 16.36 0.49 -0.80
CA MET A 1 15.63 -0.61 -1.44
C MET A 1 14.22 -0.59 -0.90
N SER A 2 13.24 -0.46 -1.78
CA SER A 2 11.84 -0.45 -1.35
C SER A 2 11.35 -1.84 -0.96
N LYS A 3 10.53 -1.90 0.10
CA LYS A 3 10.04 -3.16 0.67
C LYS A 3 8.91 -3.76 -0.15
N TYR A 4 8.00 -2.93 -0.66
CA TYR A 4 6.77 -3.39 -1.29
C TYR A 4 6.79 -3.33 -2.82
N LEU A 5 7.77 -2.63 -3.39
CA LEU A 5 7.83 -2.31 -4.80
C LEU A 5 9.23 -2.26 -5.37
N ASP A 6 9.32 -2.62 -6.64
CA ASP A 6 10.51 -2.49 -7.46
C ASP A 6 10.27 -1.43 -8.52
N LEU A 7 11.30 -0.65 -8.85
CA LEU A 7 11.25 0.40 -9.89
C LEU A 7 10.75 -0.15 -11.23
N ALA A 8 11.07 -1.40 -11.54
CA ALA A 8 10.64 -2.08 -12.76
C ALA A 8 9.11 -2.25 -12.85
N ASN A 9 8.41 -2.36 -11.72
CA ASN A 9 6.97 -2.60 -11.67
C ASN A 9 6.14 -1.30 -11.68
N VAL A 10 6.76 -0.16 -11.38
CA VAL A 10 6.09 1.13 -11.22
C VAL A 10 6.29 2.08 -12.40
N SER A 11 7.24 1.78 -13.28
CA SER A 11 7.62 2.64 -14.41
C SER A 11 6.39 3.02 -15.26
N ASP A 12 6.10 4.32 -15.30
CA ASP A 12 5.08 4.91 -16.16
C ASP A 12 5.78 5.85 -17.15
N PRO A 13 5.59 5.70 -18.48
CA PRO A 13 6.27 6.54 -19.46
C PRO A 13 5.89 8.03 -19.37
N SER A 14 4.85 8.37 -18.62
CA SER A 14 4.38 9.75 -18.40
C SER A 14 4.95 10.39 -17.14
N LEU A 15 5.63 9.64 -16.27
CA LEU A 15 6.10 10.11 -14.96
C LEU A 15 7.54 9.65 -14.68
N VAL A 16 8.36 10.54 -14.16
CA VAL A 16 9.70 10.18 -13.69
C VAL A 16 9.59 9.71 -12.24
N ILE A 17 9.72 8.41 -12.02
CA ILE A 17 9.62 7.82 -10.69
C ILE A 17 11.02 7.46 -10.21
N SER A 18 11.42 8.06 -9.08
CA SER A 18 12.70 7.85 -8.43
C SER A 18 12.56 6.86 -7.26
N GLU A 19 13.70 6.38 -6.74
CA GLU A 19 13.72 5.57 -5.52
C GLU A 19 13.18 6.33 -4.30
N ASP A 20 13.26 7.67 -4.30
CA ASP A 20 12.74 8.51 -3.21
C ASP A 20 11.21 8.44 -3.15
N HIS A 21 10.53 8.43 -4.30
CA HIS A 21 9.09 8.23 -4.39
C HIS A 21 8.66 6.84 -3.90
N LEU A 22 9.47 5.81 -4.14
CA LEU A 22 9.20 4.47 -3.63
C LEU A 22 9.40 4.40 -2.11
N ALA A 23 10.43 5.06 -1.58
CA ALA A 23 10.62 5.16 -0.13
C ALA A 23 9.45 5.90 0.55
N GLY A 24 8.96 6.98 -0.06
CA GLY A 24 7.77 7.69 0.42
C GLY A 24 6.51 6.83 0.38
N ALA A 25 6.37 5.97 -0.63
CA ALA A 25 5.27 5.02 -0.73
C ALA A 25 5.34 3.90 0.34
N ASP A 26 6.54 3.39 0.64
CA ASP A 26 6.73 2.42 1.72
C ASP A 26 6.32 3.02 3.07
N VAL A 27 6.73 4.26 3.35
CA VAL A 27 6.37 4.97 4.59
C VAL A 27 4.85 5.14 4.71
N TYR A 28 4.17 5.46 3.60
CA TYR A 28 2.71 5.57 3.60
C TYR A 28 2.02 4.23 3.88
N VAL A 29 2.47 3.16 3.24
CA VAL A 29 1.92 1.82 3.48
C VAL A 29 2.15 1.38 4.92
N ASP A 30 3.36 1.54 5.43
CA ASP A 30 3.68 1.23 6.83
C ASP A 30 2.77 2.03 7.76
N ALA A 31 2.62 3.35 7.55
CA ALA A 31 1.75 4.18 8.37
C ALA A 31 0.28 3.71 8.36
N LYS A 32 -0.23 3.24 7.23
CA LYS A 32 -1.59 2.67 7.13
C LYS A 32 -1.71 1.35 7.89
N LEU A 33 -0.71 0.49 7.83
CA LEU A 33 -0.67 -0.77 8.57
C LEU A 33 -0.62 -0.54 10.08
N TRP A 34 0.26 0.37 10.53
CA TRP A 34 0.33 0.80 11.92
C TRP A 34 -1.00 1.40 12.40
N GLY A 35 -1.69 2.19 11.56
CA GLY A 35 -3.02 2.73 11.87
C GLY A 35 -4.12 1.67 12.02
N LEU A 36 -3.92 0.48 11.47
CA LEU A 36 -4.81 -0.67 11.60
C LEU A 36 -4.39 -1.65 12.70
N ASP A 37 -3.37 -1.29 13.50
CA ASP A 37 -2.77 -2.17 14.50
C ASP A 37 -2.29 -3.50 13.85
N ILE A 38 -1.64 -3.38 12.69
CA ILE A 38 -1.03 -4.48 11.95
C ILE A 38 0.45 -4.19 11.84
N ASP A 39 1.27 -5.09 12.35
CA ASP A 39 2.71 -4.98 12.23
C ASP A 39 3.14 -5.35 10.80
N PRO A 40 3.82 -4.44 10.07
CA PRO A 40 4.24 -4.70 8.69
C PRO A 40 5.21 -5.88 8.54
N GLU A 41 5.97 -6.24 9.57
CA GLU A 41 6.87 -7.40 9.56
C GLU A 41 6.11 -8.74 9.63
N THR A 42 4.86 -8.72 10.09
CA THR A 42 4.02 -9.92 10.15
C THR A 42 3.37 -10.30 8.82
N ILE A 43 3.49 -9.42 7.82
CA ILE A 43 2.86 -9.61 6.51
C ILE A 43 3.80 -10.38 5.58
N ALA A 44 3.28 -11.44 4.98
CA ALA A 44 4.01 -12.16 3.95
C ALA A 44 4.15 -11.31 2.68
N LEU A 45 5.39 -11.07 2.27
CA LEU A 45 5.73 -10.39 1.01
C LEU A 45 6.12 -11.40 -0.09
N PRO A 46 5.81 -11.13 -1.36
CA PRO A 46 5.10 -9.94 -1.88
C PRO A 46 3.58 -10.03 -1.68
N ASN A 47 2.95 -8.92 -1.27
CA ASN A 47 1.49 -8.82 -1.18
C ASN A 47 0.97 -7.88 -2.28
N ALA A 48 0.16 -8.42 -3.18
CA ALA A 48 -0.34 -7.68 -4.34
C ALA A 48 -1.08 -6.38 -3.94
N ARG A 49 -1.86 -6.39 -2.84
CA ARG A 49 -2.60 -5.21 -2.38
C ARG A 49 -1.69 -4.12 -1.87
N LEU A 50 -0.67 -4.48 -1.10
CA LEU A 50 0.31 -3.52 -0.59
C LEU A 50 1.13 -2.93 -1.73
N SER A 51 1.53 -3.76 -2.70
CA SER A 51 2.22 -3.31 -3.90
C SER A 51 1.35 -2.38 -4.77
N GLU A 52 0.05 -2.64 -4.89
CA GLU A 52 -0.88 -1.73 -5.60
C GLU A 52 -1.02 -0.38 -4.89
N ILE A 53 -1.19 -0.36 -3.57
CA ILE A 53 -1.29 0.88 -2.79
C ILE A 53 -0.02 1.69 -2.89
N ALA A 54 1.14 1.06 -2.67
CA ALA A 54 2.43 1.72 -2.81
C ALA A 54 2.67 2.21 -4.25
N MET A 55 2.16 1.50 -5.27
CA MET A 55 2.28 1.93 -6.68
C MET A 55 1.50 3.22 -6.92
N HIS A 56 0.24 3.26 -6.47
CA HIS A 56 -0.59 4.46 -6.62
C HIS A 56 0.00 5.64 -5.83
N TRP A 57 0.53 5.41 -4.64
CA TRP A 57 1.16 6.46 -3.84
C TRP A 57 2.47 6.98 -4.46
N ALA A 58 3.33 6.11 -4.98
CA ALA A 58 4.55 6.51 -5.68
C ALA A 58 4.23 7.33 -6.94
N LYS A 59 3.18 6.94 -7.68
CA LYS A 59 2.69 7.70 -8.85
C LYS A 59 2.09 9.06 -8.45
N TYR A 60 1.43 9.14 -7.29
CA TYR A 60 0.98 10.40 -6.73
C TYR A 60 2.16 11.33 -6.45
N LEU A 61 3.17 10.87 -5.70
CA LEU A 61 4.36 11.67 -5.37
C LEU A 61 5.09 12.16 -6.62
N ALA A 62 5.31 11.29 -7.60
CA ALA A 62 5.95 11.66 -8.86
C ALA A 62 5.12 12.65 -9.70
N ALA A 63 3.79 12.53 -9.68
CA ALA A 63 2.90 13.45 -10.39
C ALA A 63 2.76 14.81 -9.69
N ASP A 64 2.85 14.82 -8.36
CA ASP A 64 2.84 16.03 -7.52
C ASP A 64 4.14 16.82 -7.68
N GLU A 65 5.30 16.14 -7.63
CA GLU A 65 6.61 16.76 -7.87
C GLU A 65 6.75 17.28 -9.30
N GLY A 66 6.20 16.55 -10.29
CA GLY A 66 6.18 16.97 -11.69
C GLY A 66 5.18 18.08 -12.02
N ALA A 67 4.29 18.46 -11.09
CA ALA A 67 3.29 19.48 -11.32
C ALA A 67 3.87 20.88 -11.13
N ILE A 68 4.21 21.53 -12.25
CA ILE A 68 4.76 22.91 -12.25
C ILE A 68 3.69 23.97 -11.93
N SER A 69 2.40 23.65 -12.04
CA SER A 69 1.29 24.59 -11.79
C SER A 69 0.00 23.85 -11.39
N GLU A 70 -0.82 24.45 -10.51
CA GLU A 70 -2.08 23.87 -9.97
C GLU A 70 -3.09 23.42 -11.03
N ASP A 71 -3.08 24.02 -12.23
CA ASP A 71 -3.97 23.67 -13.35
C ASP A 71 -3.40 22.60 -14.30
N SER A 72 -2.22 22.04 -13.99
CA SER A 72 -1.61 21.04 -14.85
C SER A 72 -2.44 19.74 -14.88
N PRO A 73 -2.56 19.06 -16.04
CA PRO A 73 -3.22 17.75 -16.12
C PRO A 73 -2.57 16.69 -15.21
N LEU A 74 -1.32 16.92 -14.81
CA LEU A 74 -0.62 16.12 -13.80
C LEU A 74 -1.23 16.23 -12.41
N VAL A 75 -1.74 17.40 -11.99
CA VAL A 75 -2.40 17.58 -10.68
C VAL A 75 -3.69 16.77 -10.61
N LYS A 76 -4.47 16.75 -11.71
CA LYS A 76 -5.67 15.90 -11.80
C LYS A 76 -5.32 14.41 -11.72
N LYS A 77 -4.25 13.99 -12.39
CA LYS A 77 -3.73 12.61 -12.28
C LYS A 77 -3.24 12.30 -10.86
N ALA A 78 -2.49 13.21 -10.23
CA ALA A 78 -2.01 13.08 -8.87
C ALA A 78 -3.17 12.87 -7.89
N ARG A 79 -4.22 13.70 -7.97
CA ARG A 79 -5.45 13.52 -7.18
C ARG A 79 -6.09 12.16 -7.41
N ASN A 80 -6.28 11.74 -8.66
CA ASN A 80 -6.83 10.42 -8.95
C ASN A 80 -5.97 9.29 -8.36
N PHE A 81 -4.65 9.38 -8.44
CA PHE A 81 -3.76 8.37 -7.84
C PHE A 81 -3.86 8.36 -6.32
N LYS A 82 -3.95 9.53 -5.70
CA LYS A 82 -4.18 9.66 -4.27
C LYS A 82 -5.52 9.04 -3.85
N ASP A 83 -6.61 9.41 -4.51
CA ASP A 83 -7.95 8.86 -4.22
C ASP A 83 -7.98 7.33 -4.35
N ASN A 84 -7.34 6.78 -5.39
CA ASN A 84 -7.24 5.33 -5.57
C ASN A 84 -6.40 4.66 -4.45
N ALA A 85 -5.28 5.26 -4.05
CA ALA A 85 -4.48 4.75 -2.95
C ALA A 85 -5.26 4.79 -1.61
N GLU A 86 -6.02 5.86 -1.36
CA GLU A 86 -6.85 6.00 -0.17
C GLU A 86 -7.98 4.97 -0.16
N LEU A 87 -8.74 4.84 -1.25
CA LEU A 87 -9.78 3.81 -1.40
C LEU A 87 -9.24 2.39 -1.18
N LEU A 88 -8.10 2.06 -1.79
CA LEU A 88 -7.47 0.76 -1.59
C LEU A 88 -7.01 0.58 -0.14
N SER A 89 -6.51 1.64 0.50
CA SER A 89 -6.13 1.61 1.91
C SER A 89 -7.32 1.42 2.86
N GLU A 90 -8.51 1.93 2.51
CA GLU A 90 -9.74 1.71 3.29
C GLU A 90 -10.23 0.26 3.18
N THR A 91 -9.93 -0.42 2.08
CA THR A 91 -10.21 -1.85 1.92
C THR A 91 -9.17 -2.77 2.59
N LEU A 92 -8.12 -2.19 3.19
CA LEU A 92 -7.16 -2.96 3.98
C LEU A 92 -7.83 -3.44 5.28
N SER A 93 -7.63 -4.71 5.55
CA SER A 93 -8.14 -5.42 6.70
C SER A 93 -7.21 -6.62 6.92
N ARG A 94 -7.10 -7.12 8.16
CA ARG A 94 -6.32 -8.33 8.46
C ARG A 94 -6.67 -9.49 7.50
N LYS A 95 -7.97 -9.64 7.19
CA LYS A 95 -8.47 -10.60 6.20
C LYS A 95 -7.99 -10.36 4.77
N SER A 96 -7.95 -9.11 4.28
CA SER A 96 -7.50 -8.81 2.92
C SER A 96 -5.98 -8.92 2.77
N LEU A 97 -5.25 -8.87 3.90
CA LEU A 97 -3.81 -9.13 3.96
C LEU A 97 -3.47 -10.61 4.14
N GLY A 98 -4.47 -11.50 4.23
CA GLY A 98 -4.26 -12.93 4.45
C GLY A 98 -3.77 -13.27 5.86
N ILE A 99 -3.86 -12.32 6.80
CA ILE A 99 -3.60 -12.56 8.22
C ILE A 99 -4.81 -13.34 8.74
N VAL A 100 -4.64 -14.65 8.87
CA VAL A 100 -5.61 -15.49 9.58
C VAL A 100 -5.46 -15.13 11.05
N ASP A 101 -6.45 -14.43 11.61
CA ASP A 101 -6.63 -14.38 13.06
C ASP A 101 -6.73 -15.86 13.49
N ASN A 102 -5.64 -16.40 14.06
CA ASN A 102 -5.66 -17.65 14.81
C ASN A 102 -6.46 -17.39 16.09
N ASN A 103 -7.75 -17.08 15.94
CA ASN A 103 -8.74 -17.37 16.95
C ASN A 103 -8.93 -18.88 16.93
N GLU A 104 -7.90 -19.57 17.41
CA GLU A 104 -8.00 -20.87 18.04
C GLU A 104 -8.86 -20.70 19.30
N TYR A 105 -10.15 -20.39 19.14
CA TYR A 105 -11.12 -20.77 20.14
C TYR A 105 -11.13 -22.29 20.14
N GLY A 106 -10.32 -22.83 21.06
CA GLY A 106 -10.09 -24.25 21.25
C GLY A 106 -11.39 -25.00 21.14
N ASN A 107 -11.44 -25.92 20.18
CA ASN A 107 -12.50 -26.90 20.06
C ASN A 107 -12.32 -27.84 21.27
N VAL A 108 -12.87 -27.45 22.43
CA VAL A 108 -12.85 -28.29 23.63
C VAL A 108 -13.83 -29.42 23.39
N ILE A 109 -13.33 -30.51 22.79
CA ILE A 109 -14.05 -31.78 22.76
C ILE A 109 -14.11 -32.29 24.20
N LEU A 110 -15.20 -32.00 24.90
CA LEU A 110 -15.55 -32.63 26.17
C LEU A 110 -15.95 -34.09 25.89
N GLY A 111 -14.94 -34.95 25.73
CA GLY A 111 -15.12 -36.39 25.78
C GLY A 111 -15.58 -36.79 27.17
N ARG A 112 -16.82 -37.25 27.30
CA ARG A 112 -17.32 -37.91 28.52
C ARG A 112 -16.55 -39.21 28.71
N ALA A 113 -15.74 -39.28 29.76
CA ALA A 113 -15.27 -40.54 30.35
C ALA A 113 -16.30 -41.02 31.39
#